data_AF-A0A139NPX5-F1
#
_entry.id   AF-A0A139NPX5-F1
#
_cell.length_a   1.000
_cell.length_b   1.000
_cell.length_c   1.000
_cell.angle_alpha   90.00
_cell.angle_beta   90.00
_cell.angle_gamma   90.00
#
_symmetry.space_group_name_H-M   'P 1'
#
loop_
_entity.id
_entity.type
_entity.pdbx_description
1 polymer ?
#
loop_
_entity_poly.entity_id
_entity_poly.type
_entity_poly.pdbx_seq_one_letter_code
_entity_poly.pdbx_strand_id
1 'polypeptide(L)'
;MEKRRFLTIICGISGLVSVFLPWISIDAFQLTMNVNGFGRGDTPTDAFVSLILFGLIVALSLIGERKEEFSPVFSYSICGLAVLSFIFGLVEFFAVHGKVATVDAQLRAVSEAAYKGGSVGYGVYISLVASLVVVILLGLPIVHHFQRKHQ
;
A
#
# COMPACT_ATOMS: atom_id res chain seq x y z
N MET A 1 -13.48 20.44 -6.51
CA MET A 1 -12.20 19.77 -6.16
C MET A 1 -11.58 19.33 -7.48
N GLU A 2 -10.31 19.67 -7.74
CA GLU A 2 -9.62 19.22 -8.96
C GLU A 2 -9.62 17.69 -9.03
N LYS A 3 -9.82 17.11 -10.22
CA LYS A 3 -9.92 15.64 -10.40
C LYS A 3 -8.71 14.91 -9.82
N ARG A 4 -7.51 15.51 -9.95
CA ARG A 4 -6.26 14.96 -9.41
C ARG A 4 -6.29 14.87 -7.89
N ARG A 5 -6.64 15.95 -7.19
CA ARG A 5 -6.75 15.97 -5.73
C ARG A 5 -7.76 14.96 -5.21
N PHE A 6 -8.92 14.88 -5.86
CA PHE A 6 -9.95 13.91 -5.48
C PHE A 6 -9.45 12.46 -5.61
N LEU A 7 -8.78 12.14 -6.72
CA LEU A 7 -8.19 10.81 -6.93
C LEU A 7 -7.07 10.51 -5.92
N THR A 8 -6.20 11.47 -5.62
CA THR A 8 -5.15 11.29 -4.59
C THR A 8 -5.75 10.97 -3.22
N ILE A 9 -6.84 11.63 -2.84
CA ILE A 9 -7.55 11.35 -1.58
C ILE A 9 -8.15 9.94 -1.61
N ILE A 10 -8.81 9.54 -2.69
CA ILE A 10 -9.36 8.18 -2.83
C ILE A 10 -8.26 7.14 -2.73
N CYS A 11 -7.14 7.32 -3.41
CA CYS A 11 -5.99 6.43 -3.33
C CYS A 11 -5.43 6.37 -1.90
N GLY A 12 -5.26 7.53 -1.25
CA GLY A 12 -4.82 7.60 0.14
C GLY A 12 -5.75 6.86 1.10
N ILE A 13 -7.07 7.04 0.97
CA ILE A 13 -8.07 6.33 1.78
C ILE A 13 -8.04 4.82 1.46
N SER A 14 -7.89 4.44 0.19
CA SER A 14 -7.81 3.03 -0.21
C SER A 14 -6.59 2.35 0.42
N GLY A 15 -5.44 3.04 0.45
CA GLY A 15 -4.23 2.57 1.16
C GLY A 15 -4.37 2.58 2.69
N LEU A 16 -5.19 3.46 3.27
CA LEU A 16 -5.54 3.39 4.69
C LEU A 16 -6.44 2.21 5.01
N VAL A 17 -7.40 1.88 4.14
CA VAL A 17 -8.30 0.73 4.36
C VAL A 17 -7.52 -0.57 4.18
N SER A 18 -6.57 -0.61 3.25
CA SER A 18 -5.85 -1.82 2.89
C SER A 18 -5.05 -2.46 4.01
N VAL A 19 -4.55 -1.69 4.99
CA VAL A 19 -3.84 -2.24 6.16
C VAL A 19 -4.74 -3.07 7.08
N PHE A 20 -6.06 -2.83 7.04
CA PHE A 20 -7.06 -3.59 7.80
C PHE A 20 -7.59 -4.82 7.05
N LEU A 21 -7.34 -4.89 5.74
CA LEU A 21 -7.73 -6.01 4.90
C LEU A 21 -6.78 -7.20 5.12
N PRO A 22 -7.19 -8.42 4.76
CA PRO A 22 -6.32 -9.59 4.76
C PRO A 22 -5.08 -9.36 3.91
N TRP A 23 -3.91 -9.56 4.52
CA TRP A 23 -2.60 -9.57 3.87
C TRP A 23 -2.09 -11.00 3.67
N ILE A 24 -2.52 -11.92 4.53
CA ILE A 24 -2.30 -13.35 4.39
C ILE A 24 -3.67 -14.04 4.46
N SER A 25 -3.90 -14.97 3.55
CA SER A 25 -5.06 -15.87 3.58
C SER A 25 -4.57 -17.31 3.46
N ILE A 26 -5.01 -18.17 4.39
CA ILE A 26 -4.64 -19.58 4.46
C ILE A 26 -5.91 -20.40 4.53
N ASP A 27 -6.07 -21.36 3.62
CA ASP A 27 -7.17 -22.32 3.61
C ASP A 27 -6.67 -23.70 4.06
N ALA A 28 -7.08 -24.12 5.27
CA ALA A 28 -6.69 -25.40 5.85
C ALA A 28 -7.81 -25.98 6.73
N PHE A 29 -7.99 -27.29 6.72
CA PHE A 29 -8.96 -27.99 7.59
C PHE A 29 -10.40 -27.45 7.49
N GLN A 30 -10.82 -27.08 6.27
CA GLN A 30 -12.12 -26.43 5.99
C GLN A 30 -12.31 -25.06 6.66
N LEU A 31 -11.25 -24.46 7.21
CA LEU A 31 -11.22 -23.14 7.80
C LEU A 31 -10.35 -22.19 6.96
N THR A 32 -10.85 -20.98 6.74
CA THR A 32 -10.09 -19.88 6.14
C THR A 32 -9.56 -18.98 7.24
N MET A 33 -8.25 -18.91 7.40
CA MET A 33 -7.58 -18.00 8.33
C MET A 33 -7.09 -16.77 7.56
N ASN A 34 -7.56 -15.60 7.97
CA ASN A 34 -7.16 -14.33 7.40
C ASN A 34 -6.40 -13.51 8.45
N VAL A 35 -5.20 -13.06 8.09
CA VAL A 35 -4.39 -12.18 8.93
C VAL A 35 -4.23 -10.85 8.21
N ASN A 36 -4.57 -9.76 8.90
CA ASN A 36 -4.40 -8.41 8.37
C ASN A 36 -2.96 -7.92 8.54
N GLY A 37 -2.68 -6.69 8.10
CA GLY A 37 -1.35 -6.09 8.18
C GLY A 37 -0.83 -5.85 9.60
N PHE A 38 -1.69 -5.96 10.63
CA PHE A 38 -1.32 -5.84 12.05
C PHE A 38 -1.03 -7.18 12.73
N GLY A 39 -0.98 -8.29 11.96
CA GLY A 39 -0.66 -9.61 12.48
C GLY A 39 0.69 -9.62 13.20
N ARG A 40 0.67 -9.68 14.53
CA ARG A 40 1.85 -9.69 15.41
C ARG A 40 2.86 -10.76 15.01
N GLY A 41 4.14 -10.38 14.96
CA GLY A 41 5.29 -11.29 15.02
C GLY A 41 6.15 -11.28 13.77
N ASP A 42 7.36 -10.74 13.93
CA ASP A 42 8.56 -11.04 13.13
C ASP A 42 8.70 -10.41 11.74
N THR A 43 7.81 -9.53 11.30
CA THR A 43 8.10 -8.67 10.13
C THR A 43 8.66 -7.32 10.58
N PRO A 44 9.77 -6.83 9.98
CA PRO A 44 10.41 -5.57 10.39
C PRO A 44 9.58 -4.32 10.08
N THR A 45 8.41 -4.45 9.47
CA THR A 45 7.49 -3.37 9.15
C THR A 45 6.07 -3.83 9.44
N ASP A 46 5.56 -3.47 10.61
CA ASP A 46 4.13 -3.58 10.89
C ASP A 46 3.38 -2.62 9.96
N ALA A 47 2.16 -2.98 9.54
CA ALA A 47 1.33 -2.14 8.68
C ALA A 47 1.00 -0.75 9.26
N PHE A 48 1.44 -0.46 10.49
CA PHE A 48 1.55 0.87 11.07
C PHE A 48 2.33 1.86 10.20
N VAL A 49 3.43 1.45 9.57
CA VAL A 49 4.21 2.37 8.71
C VAL A 49 3.36 2.77 7.49
N SER A 50 2.77 1.79 6.82
CA SER A 50 1.84 2.02 5.71
C SER A 50 0.63 2.87 6.14
N LEU A 51 0.07 2.61 7.32
CA LEU A 51 -1.02 3.41 7.90
C LEU A 51 -0.60 4.89 8.08
N ILE A 52 0.58 5.13 8.65
CA ILE A 52 1.10 6.50 8.86
C ILE A 52 1.33 7.20 7.53
N LEU A 53 1.96 6.53 6.57
CA LEU A 53 2.27 7.12 5.27
C LEU A 53 1.00 7.48 4.49
N PHE A 54 0.02 6.57 4.40
CA PHE A 54 -1.25 6.87 3.76
C PHE A 54 -2.07 7.90 4.55
N GLY A 55 -1.99 7.89 5.88
CA GLY A 55 -2.59 8.91 6.74
C GLY A 55 -2.04 10.31 6.45
N LEU A 56 -0.72 10.43 6.29
CA LEU A 56 -0.07 11.68 5.90
C LEU A 56 -0.44 12.11 4.48
N ILE A 57 -0.53 11.19 3.51
CA ILE A 57 -0.99 11.48 2.15
C ILE A 57 -2.40 12.07 2.18
N VAL A 58 -3.32 11.46 2.93
CA VAL A 58 -4.70 11.96 3.07
C VAL A 58 -4.71 13.31 3.79
N ALA A 59 -4.03 13.44 4.92
CA ALA A 59 -3.99 14.67 5.69
C ALA A 59 -3.45 15.84 4.87
N LEU A 60 -2.31 15.68 4.18
CA LEU A 60 -1.74 16.71 3.30
C LEU A 60 -2.64 17.02 2.11
N SER A 61 -3.30 16.01 1.53
CA SER A 61 -4.27 16.21 0.44
C SER A 61 -5.52 16.97 0.88
N LEU A 62 -5.90 16.87 2.16
CA LEU A 62 -7.02 17.63 2.75
C LEU A 62 -6.59 19.05 3.15
N ILE A 63 -5.38 19.22 3.70
CA ILE A 63 -4.85 20.53 4.15
C ILE A 63 -4.46 21.44 2.98
N GLY A 64 -4.02 20.87 1.84
CA GLY A 64 -3.60 21.64 0.67
C GLY A 64 -4.60 22.74 0.29
N GLU A 65 -4.09 23.94 0.01
CA GLU A 65 -4.89 25.16 -0.23
C GLU A 65 -6.08 24.88 -1.17
N ARG A 66 -7.21 25.54 -0.93
CA ARG A 66 -8.42 25.43 -1.77
C ARG A 66 -8.25 26.02 -3.18
N LYS A 67 -7.07 26.52 -3.52
CA LYS A 67 -6.75 26.96 -4.88
C LYS A 67 -6.71 25.75 -5.80
N GLU A 68 -7.01 26.00 -7.07
CA GLU A 68 -7.37 24.98 -8.06
C GLU A 68 -6.24 23.97 -8.36
N GLU A 69 -5.01 24.26 -7.94
CA GLU A 69 -3.83 23.41 -8.11
C GLU A 69 -3.06 23.25 -6.80
N PHE A 70 -2.51 22.07 -6.55
CA PHE A 70 -1.54 21.88 -5.47
C PHE A 70 -0.32 22.80 -5.70
N SER A 71 0.11 23.51 -4.66
CA SER A 71 1.43 24.15 -4.70
C SER A 71 2.49 23.09 -5.04
N PRO A 72 3.49 23.42 -5.89
CA PRO A 72 4.52 22.47 -6.29
C PRO A 72 5.15 21.76 -5.08
N VAL A 73 5.40 22.50 -3.99
CA VAL A 73 5.96 21.95 -2.74
C VAL A 73 5.08 20.83 -2.17
N PHE A 74 3.76 21.04 -2.11
CA PHE A 74 2.83 20.02 -1.65
C PHE A 74 2.80 18.80 -2.58
N SER A 75 2.83 19.01 -3.90
CA SER A 75 2.91 17.91 -4.86
C SER A 75 4.18 17.08 -4.70
N TYR A 76 5.33 17.72 -4.50
CA TYR A 76 6.60 17.02 -4.24
C TYR A 76 6.53 16.20 -2.95
N SER A 77 5.99 16.78 -1.86
CA SER A 77 5.87 16.08 -0.58
C SER A 77 4.95 14.87 -0.66
N ILE A 78 3.76 15.02 -1.24
CA ILE A 78 2.80 13.90 -1.38
C ILE A 78 3.37 12.83 -2.32
N CYS A 79 4.01 13.22 -3.42
CA CYS A 79 4.68 12.28 -4.31
C CYS A 79 5.81 11.52 -3.61
N GLY A 80 6.63 12.20 -2.80
CA GLY A 80 7.69 11.57 -2.01
C GLY A 80 7.14 10.55 -0.99
N LEU A 81 6.07 10.90 -0.29
CA LEU A 81 5.37 9.98 0.61
C LEU A 81 4.79 8.78 -0.13
N ALA A 82 4.25 8.99 -1.34
CA ALA A 82 3.72 7.91 -2.16
C ALA A 82 4.83 6.97 -2.66
N VAL A 83 5.99 7.49 -3.05
CA VAL A 83 7.16 6.67 -3.41
C VAL A 83 7.63 5.84 -2.21
N LEU A 84 7.73 6.45 -1.02
CA LEU A 84 8.07 5.72 0.20
C LEU A 84 7.04 4.63 0.50
N SER A 85 5.74 4.95 0.39
CA SER A 85 4.65 3.98 0.60
C SER A 85 4.76 2.81 -0.37
N PHE A 86 5.11 3.06 -1.62
CA PHE A 86 5.30 2.02 -2.63
C PHE A 86 6.48 1.11 -2.30
N ILE A 87 7.63 1.68 -1.92
CA ILE A 87 8.82 0.92 -1.52
C ILE A 87 8.52 0.05 -0.30
N PHE A 88 7.87 0.61 0.73
CA PHE A 88 7.47 -0.15 1.92
C PHE A 88 6.47 -1.26 1.57
N GLY A 89 5.48 -0.97 0.72
CA GLY A 89 4.54 -1.98 0.23
C GLY A 89 5.22 -3.13 -0.52
N LEU A 90 6.32 -2.87 -1.24
CA LEU A 90 7.10 -3.94 -1.89
C LEU A 90 7.84 -4.81 -0.86
N VAL A 91 8.45 -4.19 0.14
CA VAL A 91 9.11 -4.92 1.25
C VAL A 91 8.09 -5.80 1.98
N GLU A 92 6.92 -5.25 2.29
CA GLU A 92 5.81 -5.97 2.92
C GLU A 92 5.33 -7.14 2.03
N PHE A 93 5.18 -6.91 0.72
CA PHE A 93 4.80 -7.94 -0.24
C PHE A 93 5.76 -9.13 -0.23
N PHE A 94 7.07 -8.88 -0.34
CA PHE A 94 8.05 -9.97 -0.33
C PHE A 94 8.10 -10.70 1.00
N ALA A 95 7.96 -9.97 2.12
CA ALA A 95 7.95 -10.58 3.44
C ALA A 95 6.70 -11.45 3.67
N VAL A 96 5.53 -10.96 3.26
CA VAL A 96 4.26 -11.70 3.30
C VAL A 96 4.33 -12.92 2.39
N HIS A 97 4.86 -12.79 1.18
CA HIS A 97 5.02 -13.89 0.25
C HIS A 97 5.93 -15.00 0.82
N GLY A 98 7.05 -14.60 1.45
CA GLY A 98 7.93 -15.54 2.16
C GLY A 98 7.22 -16.24 3.31
N LYS A 99 6.45 -15.51 4.13
CA LYS A 99 5.65 -16.09 5.22
C LYS A 99 4.62 -17.08 4.70
N VAL A 100 3.87 -16.74 3.65
CA VAL A 100 2.93 -17.67 3.00
C VAL A 100 3.66 -18.95 2.57
N ALA A 101 4.78 -18.84 1.87
CA ALA A 101 5.55 -20.01 1.44
C ALA A 101 6.03 -20.90 2.61
N THR A 102 6.45 -20.30 3.73
CA THR A 102 6.85 -21.06 4.93
C THR A 102 5.67 -21.77 5.58
N VAL A 103 4.52 -21.10 5.70
CA VAL A 103 3.31 -21.69 6.29
C VAL A 103 2.73 -22.77 5.38
N ASP A 104 2.75 -22.55 4.06
CA ASP A 104 2.42 -23.54 3.03
C ASP A 104 3.20 -24.84 3.25
N ALA A 105 4.53 -24.73 3.38
CA ALA A 105 5.39 -25.90 3.55
C ALA A 105 5.10 -26.64 4.87
N GLN A 106 4.88 -25.91 5.96
CA GLN A 106 4.55 -26.49 7.26
C GLN A 106 3.20 -27.19 7.26
N LEU A 107 2.15 -26.57 6.72
CA LEU A 107 0.81 -27.13 6.73
C LEU A 107 0.66 -28.33 5.79
N ARG A 108 1.33 -28.30 4.63
CA ARG A 108 1.41 -29.48 3.75
C ARG A 108 2.09 -30.65 4.43
N ALA A 109 3.17 -30.42 5.20
CA ALA A 109 3.85 -31.46 5.94
C ALA A 109 2.99 -32.06 7.07
N VAL A 110 2.07 -31.27 7.66
CA VAL A 110 1.13 -31.75 8.69
C VAL A 110 -0.02 -32.55 8.08
N SER A 111 -0.66 -32.05 7.01
CA SER A 111 -1.77 -32.74 6.35
C SER A 111 -2.00 -32.25 4.93
N GLU A 112 -1.41 -32.94 3.96
CA GLU A 112 -1.57 -32.61 2.54
C GLU A 112 -3.03 -32.69 2.07
N ALA A 113 -3.82 -33.62 2.60
CA ALA A 113 -5.23 -33.80 2.23
C ALA A 113 -6.17 -32.70 2.79
N ALA A 114 -5.80 -32.06 3.90
CA ALA A 114 -6.62 -31.01 4.53
C ALA A 114 -6.20 -29.59 4.11
N TYR A 115 -5.03 -29.45 3.49
CA TYR A 115 -4.48 -28.17 3.06
C TYR A 115 -4.93 -27.80 1.64
N LYS A 116 -5.46 -26.59 1.46
CA LYS A 116 -5.96 -26.12 0.15
C LYS A 116 -5.12 -25.03 -0.48
N GLY A 117 -4.28 -24.35 0.29
CA GLY A 117 -3.37 -23.32 -0.21
C GLY A 117 -3.29 -22.09 0.67
N GLY A 118 -2.23 -21.32 0.45
CA GLY A 118 -1.97 -20.05 1.10
C GLY A 118 -1.72 -19.02 0.01
N SER A 119 -2.16 -17.80 0.26
CA SER A 119 -2.06 -16.72 -0.71
C SER A 119 -1.78 -15.38 -0.05
N VAL A 120 -1.14 -14.50 -0.81
CA VAL A 120 -1.03 -13.08 -0.46
C VAL A 120 -2.43 -12.48 -0.58
N GLY A 121 -2.90 -11.88 0.51
CA GLY A 121 -4.19 -11.22 0.58
C GLY A 121 -4.21 -9.89 -0.17
N TYR A 122 -5.41 -9.46 -0.54
CA TYR A 122 -5.65 -8.28 -1.37
C TYR A 122 -5.21 -6.95 -0.73
N GLY A 123 -5.06 -6.87 0.60
CA GLY A 123 -4.63 -5.66 1.28
C GLY A 123 -3.26 -5.15 0.78
N VAL A 124 -2.28 -6.04 0.64
CA VAL A 124 -0.94 -5.65 0.16
C VAL A 124 -0.99 -5.10 -1.27
N TYR A 125 -1.76 -5.75 -2.14
CA TYR A 125 -1.94 -5.31 -3.52
C TYR A 125 -2.60 -3.93 -3.62
N ILE A 126 -3.63 -3.68 -2.79
CA ILE A 126 -4.29 -2.37 -2.76
C ILE A 126 -3.33 -1.29 -2.30
N SER A 127 -2.48 -1.54 -1.29
CA SER A 127 -1.44 -0.59 -0.86
C SER A 127 -0.47 -0.25 -2.01
N LEU A 128 0.02 -1.26 -2.72
CA LEU A 128 0.94 -1.10 -3.85
C LEU A 128 0.31 -0.30 -5.00
N VAL A 129 -0.91 -0.66 -5.40
CA VAL A 129 -1.61 0.03 -6.50
C VAL A 129 -1.97 1.46 -6.11
N ALA A 130 -2.47 1.67 -4.89
CA ALA A 130 -2.83 3.00 -4.40
C ALA A 130 -1.63 3.95 -4.40
N SER A 131 -0.49 3.50 -3.88
CA SER A 131 0.75 4.30 -3.87
C SER A 131 1.28 4.56 -5.28
N LEU A 132 1.31 3.54 -6.15
CA LEU A 132 1.74 3.69 -7.54
C LEU A 132 0.89 4.70 -8.32
N VAL A 133 -0.43 4.67 -8.16
CA VAL A 133 -1.34 5.61 -8.82
C VAL A 133 -1.05 7.04 -8.36
N VAL A 134 -0.81 7.28 -7.07
CA VAL A 134 -0.45 8.62 -6.57
C VAL A 134 0.88 9.09 -7.15
N VAL A 135 1.88 8.20 -7.25
CA VAL A 135 3.17 8.51 -7.90
C VAL A 135 2.97 8.90 -9.36
N ILE A 136 2.12 8.20 -10.12
CA ILE A 136 1.85 8.54 -11.52
C ILE A 136 1.11 9.88 -11.63
N LEU A 137 0.08 10.09 -10.81
CA LEU A 137 -0.75 11.30 -10.84
C LEU A 137 0.03 12.57 -10.52
N LEU A 138 0.98 12.50 -9.58
CA LEU A 138 1.74 13.66 -9.13
C LEU A 138 3.15 13.75 -9.75
N GLY A 139 3.77 12.61 -10.05
CA GLY A 139 5.12 12.52 -10.61
C GLY A 139 5.20 12.98 -12.07
N LEU A 140 4.24 12.62 -12.93
CA LEU A 140 4.26 13.04 -14.34
C LEU A 140 4.22 14.57 -14.50
N PRO A 141 3.34 15.33 -13.82
CA PRO A 141 3.38 16.79 -13.84
C PRO A 141 4.68 17.38 -13.32
N ILE A 142 5.26 16.79 -12.28
CA ILE A 142 6.54 17.21 -11.70
C ILE A 142 7.66 17.12 -12.74
N VAL A 143 7.77 15.98 -13.46
CA VAL A 143 8.78 15.80 -14.50
C VAL A 143 8.61 16.83 -15.61
N HIS A 144 7.37 17.07 -16.07
CA HIS A 144 7.10 18.09 -17.09
C HIS A 144 7.45 19.51 -16.62
N HIS A 145 7.18 19.86 -15.36
CA HIS A 145 7.56 21.15 -14.81
C HIS A 145 9.08 21.33 -14.79
N PHE A 146 9.83 20.29 -14.43
CA PHE A 146 11.29 20.32 -14.42
C PHE A 146 11.87 20.49 -15.83
N GLN A 147 11.33 19.76 -16.82
CA GLN A 147 11.77 19.88 -18.23
C GLN A 147 11.57 21.29 -18.79
N ARG A 148 10.43 21.94 -18.52
CA ARG A 148 10.15 23.30 -19.01
C ARG A 148 11.04 24.39 -18.41
N LYS A 149 11.59 24.16 -17.23
CA LYS A 149 12.45 25.16 -16.54
C LYS A 149 13.90 25.14 -17.07
N HIS A 150 14.29 24.10 -17.79
CA HIS A 150 15.64 23.88 -18.31
C HIS A 150 15.73 23.90 -19.85
N GLN A 151 14.65 24.32 -20.53
CA GLN A 151 14.63 24.68 -21.94
C GLN A 151 14.64 26.21 -22.08
#